data_AF-A0A962IB02-F1
#
_entry.id   AF-A0A962IB02-F1
#
_cell.length_a   1.000
_cell.length_b   1.000
_cell.length_c   1.000
_cell.angle_alpha   90.00
_cell.angle_beta   90.00
_cell.angle_gamma   90.00
#
_symmetry.space_group_name_H-M   'P 1'
#
loop_
_entity.id
_entity.type
_entity.pdbx_description
1 polymer ?
#
loop_
_entity_poly.entity_id
_entity_poly.type
_entity_poly.pdbx_seq_one_letter_code
_entity_poly.pdbx_strand_id
1 'polypeptide(L)'
;MRQGALLLDPQDPGQQPRLLLLVDHQIRDGSGQAQRVISRRLQFVSLRADGAQQFAGWAPHLDLQPLPSELHPRAEPLLAQDWLDAGLEQRAIAFASQQLVPEHYQEVRERRLAQIDKVHAAVRDRLIKEINHLQHRAEQLRLDVQAGRQPRVQPENLQRRAEELVARLQQREAELSDQRQIESATPVVVGAALVIPNGLARQWRGEPGLFSQDAAARIRVEAIAMQAVMEAETALGYVPRDVSADKCGWDITSQPPMLDGRLPDARLIEVKGRAKGADTITLTKNECFVAFNQSDKYWLAVVLVGEDDSVDGPYYIRQPVTQAPDWAEISKDLELRELLRRAERQDL
;
A
#
# COMPACT_ATOMS: atom_id res chain seq x y z
N MET A 1 18.31 -23.53 -5.96
CA MET A 1 17.75 -22.17 -5.90
C MET A 1 17.31 -21.76 -7.29
N ARG A 2 16.13 -21.14 -7.43
CA ARG A 2 15.78 -20.38 -8.65
C ARG A 2 16.79 -19.23 -8.79
N GLN A 3 17.19 -18.92 -10.02
CA GLN A 3 18.18 -17.87 -10.33
C GLN A 3 17.72 -16.53 -9.70
N GLY A 4 18.51 -15.99 -8.77
CA GLY A 4 18.26 -14.68 -8.15
C GLY A 4 18.78 -13.53 -9.01
N ALA A 5 18.51 -12.28 -8.60
CA ALA A 5 19.02 -11.08 -9.25
C ALA A 5 20.08 -10.35 -8.40
N LEU A 6 20.99 -9.64 -9.08
CA LEU A 6 21.91 -8.68 -8.46
C LEU A 6 21.42 -7.27 -8.78
N LEU A 7 21.11 -6.49 -7.74
CA LEU A 7 20.58 -5.14 -7.87
C LEU A 7 21.46 -4.14 -7.14
N LEU A 8 21.45 -2.90 -7.60
CA LEU A 8 22.09 -1.74 -6.99
C LEU A 8 21.00 -0.84 -6.40
N ASP A 9 21.17 -0.42 -5.16
CA ASP A 9 20.39 0.66 -4.55
C ASP A 9 21.20 1.97 -4.64
N PRO A 10 20.86 2.88 -5.57
CA PRO A 10 21.62 4.11 -5.77
C PRO A 10 21.50 5.10 -4.60
N GLN A 11 20.45 4.99 -3.78
CA GLN A 11 20.15 5.91 -2.69
C GLN A 11 20.74 5.46 -1.35
N ASP A 12 21.16 4.20 -1.21
CA ASP A 12 21.73 3.68 0.03
C ASP A 12 23.24 3.99 0.13
N PRO A 13 23.67 4.92 1.00
CA PRO A 13 25.09 5.23 1.20
C PRO A 13 25.81 4.18 2.06
N GLY A 14 25.09 3.16 2.54
CA GLY A 14 25.63 2.09 3.34
C GLY A 14 26.67 1.25 2.62
N GLN A 15 27.40 0.45 3.40
CA GLN A 15 28.43 -0.46 2.89
C GLN A 15 28.05 -1.94 3.07
N GLN A 16 26.88 -2.23 3.64
CA GLN A 16 26.43 -3.59 3.91
C GLN A 16 25.38 -4.03 2.88
N PRO A 17 25.61 -5.13 2.15
CA PRO A 17 24.60 -5.67 1.25
C PRO A 17 23.42 -6.24 2.04
N ARG A 18 22.27 -6.33 1.37
CA ARG A 18 21.05 -6.92 1.94
C ARG A 18 20.36 -7.81 0.92
N LEU A 19 19.72 -8.87 1.38
CA LEU A 19 18.88 -9.72 0.56
C LEU A 19 17.45 -9.19 0.60
N LEU A 20 16.87 -8.93 -0.57
CA LEU A 20 15.46 -8.58 -0.76
C LEU A 20 14.69 -9.83 -1.20
N LEU A 21 13.74 -10.27 -0.39
CA LEU A 21 12.89 -11.43 -0.65
C LEU A 21 11.48 -10.97 -1.01
N LEU A 22 10.95 -11.53 -2.10
CA LEU A 22 9.60 -11.28 -2.58
C LEU A 22 8.68 -12.39 -2.04
N VAL A 23 7.70 -12.01 -1.24
CA VAL A 23 6.78 -12.92 -0.56
C VAL A 23 5.37 -12.71 -1.09
N ASP A 24 4.80 -13.74 -1.73
CA ASP A 24 3.40 -13.76 -2.17
C ASP A 24 2.53 -14.25 -1.02
N HIS A 25 1.52 -13.47 -0.64
CA HIS A 25 0.55 -13.85 0.38
C HIS A 25 -0.87 -13.70 -0.16
N GLN A 26 -1.68 -14.75 -0.01
CA GLN A 26 -3.05 -14.82 -0.52
C GLN A 26 -4.04 -15.04 0.63
N ILE A 27 -5.20 -14.40 0.52
CA ILE A 27 -6.34 -14.63 1.40
C ILE A 27 -7.49 -15.13 0.53
N ARG A 28 -8.15 -16.18 1.03
CA ARG A 28 -9.23 -16.87 0.34
C ARG A 28 -10.52 -16.79 1.15
N ASP A 29 -11.65 -16.79 0.46
CA ASP A 29 -12.93 -17.12 1.09
C ASP A 29 -13.60 -18.32 0.42
N GLY A 30 -14.58 -18.91 1.12
CA GLY A 30 -15.29 -20.11 0.66
C GLY A 30 -14.67 -21.41 1.15
N SER A 31 -15.39 -22.51 0.92
CA SER A 31 -15.03 -23.84 1.38
C SER A 31 -14.88 -24.82 0.21
N GLY A 32 -14.01 -25.81 0.35
CA GLY A 32 -13.82 -26.86 -0.66
C GLY A 32 -13.54 -26.33 -2.07
N GLN A 33 -14.36 -26.74 -3.05
CA GLN A 33 -14.21 -26.32 -4.45
C GLN A 33 -14.64 -24.87 -4.72
N ALA A 34 -15.29 -24.20 -3.76
CA ALA A 34 -15.71 -22.81 -3.88
C ALA A 34 -14.67 -21.80 -3.36
N GLN A 35 -13.47 -22.26 -2.98
CA GLN A 35 -12.39 -21.37 -2.55
C GLN A 35 -12.00 -20.41 -3.68
N ARG A 36 -12.00 -19.11 -3.37
CA ARG A 36 -11.50 -18.07 -4.28
C ARG A 36 -10.55 -17.14 -3.57
N VAL A 37 -9.57 -16.63 -4.31
CA VAL A 37 -8.65 -15.60 -3.80
C VAL A 37 -9.39 -14.27 -3.76
N ILE A 38 -9.57 -13.71 -2.56
CA ILE A 38 -10.22 -12.40 -2.34
C ILE A 38 -9.21 -11.27 -2.13
N SER A 39 -7.96 -11.61 -1.83
CA SER A 39 -6.85 -10.67 -1.79
C SER A 39 -5.54 -11.38 -2.04
N ARG A 40 -4.62 -10.69 -2.71
CA ARG A 40 -3.26 -11.17 -2.99
C ARG A 40 -2.31 -9.98 -2.85
N ARG A 41 -1.28 -10.13 -2.03
CA ARG A 41 -0.24 -9.12 -1.82
C ARG A 41 1.13 -9.69 -2.12
N LEU A 42 1.91 -8.90 -2.84
CA LEU A 42 3.34 -9.10 -2.93
C LEU A 42 3.97 -8.22 -1.83
N GLN A 43 4.71 -8.85 -0.93
CA GLN A 43 5.37 -8.21 0.20
C GLN A 43 6.88 -8.37 0.05
N PHE A 44 7.63 -7.44 0.62
CA PHE A 44 9.08 -7.40 0.49
C PHE A 44 9.72 -7.48 1.88
N VAL A 45 10.59 -8.46 2.06
CA VAL A 45 11.35 -8.65 3.31
C VAL A 45 12.82 -8.40 3.01
N SER A 46 13.44 -7.51 3.79
CA SER A 46 14.88 -7.28 3.74
C SER A 46 15.55 -8.10 4.84
N LEU A 47 16.62 -8.81 4.47
CA LEU A 47 17.47 -9.57 5.37
C LEU A 47 18.92 -9.10 5.26
N ARG A 48 19.60 -8.93 6.39
CA ARG A 48 21.03 -8.59 6.45
C ARG A 48 21.87 -9.75 7.00
N ALA A 49 23.18 -9.66 6.83
CA ALA A 49 24.14 -10.68 7.27
C ALA A 49 24.17 -10.89 8.80
N ASP A 50 23.87 -9.84 9.58
CA ASP A 50 23.68 -9.91 11.05
C ASP A 50 22.39 -10.64 11.46
N GLY A 51 21.57 -11.00 10.47
CA GLY A 51 20.29 -11.67 10.64
C GLY A 51 19.10 -10.76 10.91
N ALA A 52 19.29 -9.44 10.91
CA ALA A 52 18.22 -8.46 11.02
C ALA A 52 17.24 -8.61 9.85
N GLN A 53 15.95 -8.67 10.19
CA GLN A 53 14.84 -8.81 9.25
C GLN A 53 13.89 -7.63 9.44
N GLN A 54 13.45 -7.04 8.33
CA GLN A 54 12.52 -5.94 8.34
C GLN A 54 11.63 -5.94 7.11
N PHE A 55 10.46 -5.32 7.23
CA PHE A 55 9.66 -4.95 6.08
C PHE A 55 10.47 -3.98 5.20
N ALA A 56 10.57 -4.28 3.90
CA ALA A 56 11.39 -3.49 2.99
C ALA A 56 10.62 -2.36 2.31
N GLY A 57 9.35 -2.14 2.67
CA GLY A 57 8.44 -1.22 2.00
C GLY A 57 7.53 -1.90 1.00
N TRP A 58 6.62 -1.12 0.44
CA TRP A 58 5.57 -1.62 -0.45
C TRP A 58 6.05 -1.91 -1.88
N ALA A 59 7.03 -1.14 -2.37
CA ALA A 59 7.56 -1.31 -3.72
C ALA A 59 9.07 -0.97 -3.82
N PRO A 60 9.93 -1.51 -2.94
CA PRO A 60 11.35 -1.15 -2.91
C PRO A 60 12.10 -1.44 -4.21
N HIS A 61 11.62 -2.40 -4.99
CA HIS A 61 12.21 -2.79 -6.27
C HIS A 61 12.13 -1.70 -7.35
N LEU A 62 11.24 -0.70 -7.20
CA LEU A 62 11.10 0.37 -8.19
C LEU A 62 12.29 1.33 -8.18
N ASP A 63 12.95 1.47 -7.03
CA ASP A 63 14.11 2.37 -6.87
C ASP A 63 15.45 1.63 -7.08
N LEU A 64 15.40 0.32 -7.32
CA LEU A 64 16.58 -0.49 -7.56
C LEU A 64 16.92 -0.57 -9.05
N GLN A 65 18.21 -0.70 -9.32
CA GLN A 65 18.75 -0.83 -10.68
C GLN A 65 19.44 -2.17 -10.87
N PRO A 66 19.57 -2.68 -12.10
CA PRO A 66 20.48 -3.79 -12.38
C PRO A 66 21.91 -3.44 -11.94
N LEU A 67 22.59 -4.38 -11.26
CA LEU A 67 24.00 -4.17 -10.95
C LEU A 67 24.81 -4.09 -12.26
N PRO A 68 25.60 -3.03 -12.49
CA PRO A 68 26.45 -2.92 -13.68
C PRO A 68 27.41 -4.11 -13.81
N SER A 69 27.60 -4.62 -15.03
CA SER A 69 28.36 -5.84 -15.30
C SER A 69 29.80 -5.80 -14.78
N GLU A 70 30.43 -4.63 -14.75
CA GLU A 70 31.78 -4.44 -14.23
C GLU A 70 31.91 -4.71 -12.72
N LEU A 71 30.79 -4.67 -11.98
CA LEU A 71 30.76 -4.96 -10.55
C LEU A 71 30.39 -6.41 -10.23
N HIS A 72 29.99 -7.22 -11.21
CA HIS A 72 29.61 -8.63 -10.97
C HIS A 72 30.73 -9.46 -10.33
N PRO A 73 32.01 -9.37 -10.78
CA PRO A 73 33.10 -10.12 -10.14
C PRO A 73 33.35 -9.74 -8.68
N ARG A 74 32.94 -8.53 -8.26
CA ARG A 74 33.03 -8.08 -6.86
C ARG A 74 31.85 -8.57 -6.02
N ALA A 75 30.70 -8.80 -6.63
CA ALA A 75 29.50 -9.31 -5.98
C ALA A 75 29.49 -10.84 -5.86
N GLU A 76 30.13 -11.56 -6.79
CA GLU A 76 30.20 -13.04 -6.78
C GLU A 76 30.65 -13.65 -5.44
N PRO A 77 31.72 -13.15 -4.77
CA PRO A 77 32.11 -13.67 -3.46
C PRO A 77 31.05 -13.49 -2.37
N LEU A 78 30.17 -12.49 -2.49
CA LEU A 78 29.10 -12.27 -1.53
C LEU A 78 28.06 -13.39 -1.60
N LEU A 79 27.79 -13.92 -2.79
CA LEU A 79 26.83 -15.02 -3.01
C LEU A 79 27.29 -16.33 -2.35
N ALA A 80 28.58 -16.48 -2.06
CA ALA A 80 29.14 -17.65 -1.41
C ALA A 80 29.18 -17.54 0.13
N GLN A 81 28.66 -16.45 0.71
CA GLN A 81 28.68 -16.25 2.16
C GLN A 81 27.60 -17.09 2.86
N ASP A 82 27.95 -17.68 4.00
CA ASP A 82 27.09 -18.60 4.75
C ASP A 82 25.73 -18.01 5.16
N TRP A 83 25.63 -16.69 5.35
CA TRP A 83 24.36 -16.06 5.72
C TRP A 83 23.33 -16.06 4.58
N LEU A 84 23.77 -16.30 3.33
CA LEU A 84 22.92 -16.54 2.16
C LEU A 84 22.63 -18.03 1.91
N ASP A 85 23.10 -18.92 2.78
CA ASP A 85 22.88 -20.36 2.67
C ASP A 85 21.53 -20.81 3.28
N ALA A 86 21.33 -22.13 3.40
CA ALA A 86 20.10 -22.81 3.76
C ALA A 86 19.29 -22.15 4.89
N GLY A 87 18.00 -21.91 4.62
CA GLY A 87 17.04 -21.40 5.60
C GLY A 87 16.53 -19.98 5.34
N LEU A 88 17.07 -19.27 4.33
CA LEU A 88 16.58 -17.94 3.92
C LEU A 88 15.06 -17.88 3.73
N GLU A 89 14.51 -18.83 2.97
CA GLU A 89 13.07 -18.90 2.69
C GLU A 89 12.27 -19.12 3.96
N GLN A 90 12.72 -20.02 4.85
CA GLN A 90 12.05 -20.31 6.11
C GLN A 90 12.05 -19.10 7.04
N ARG A 91 13.17 -18.37 7.11
CA ARG A 91 13.27 -17.13 7.89
C ARG A 91 12.33 -16.06 7.35
N ALA A 92 12.32 -15.86 6.04
CA ALA A 92 11.43 -14.91 5.36
C ALA A 92 9.95 -15.24 5.61
N ILE A 93 9.58 -16.51 5.46
CA ILE A 93 8.23 -17.02 5.71
C ILE A 93 7.86 -16.82 7.19
N ALA A 94 8.75 -17.14 8.12
CA ALA A 94 8.52 -16.95 9.54
C ALA A 94 8.30 -15.46 9.89
N PHE A 95 9.15 -14.56 9.39
CA PHE A 95 8.98 -13.12 9.58
C PHE A 95 7.68 -12.61 8.98
N ALA A 96 7.40 -12.97 7.72
CA ALA A 96 6.16 -12.56 7.06
C ALA A 96 4.93 -13.08 7.81
N SER A 97 4.96 -14.32 8.29
CA SER A 97 3.86 -14.94 9.04
C SER A 97 3.60 -14.26 10.38
N GLN A 98 4.64 -13.74 11.03
CA GLN A 98 4.54 -13.07 12.32
C GLN A 98 4.17 -11.58 12.20
N GLN A 99 4.73 -10.88 11.21
CA GLN A 99 4.66 -9.41 11.15
C GLN A 99 3.74 -8.89 10.04
N LEU A 100 3.64 -9.58 8.90
CA LEU A 100 3.02 -9.04 7.68
C LEU A 100 1.68 -9.70 7.32
N VAL A 101 1.56 -11.00 7.57
CA VAL A 101 0.36 -11.81 7.31
C VAL A 101 -0.80 -11.41 8.21
N PRO A 102 -0.63 -11.19 9.54
CA PRO A 102 -1.74 -10.87 10.42
C PRO A 102 -2.44 -9.56 10.04
N GLU A 103 -1.66 -8.53 9.70
CA GLU A 103 -2.19 -7.23 9.27
C GLU A 103 -2.99 -7.38 7.96
N HIS A 104 -2.41 -8.02 6.94
CA HIS A 104 -3.12 -8.28 5.68
C HIS A 104 -4.42 -9.08 5.92
N TYR A 105 -4.37 -10.09 6.79
CA TYR A 105 -5.53 -10.91 7.13
C TYR A 105 -6.63 -10.11 7.79
N GLN A 106 -6.31 -9.33 8.83
CA GLN A 106 -7.29 -8.55 9.57
C GLN A 106 -7.97 -7.51 8.69
N GLU A 107 -7.19 -6.74 7.92
CA GLU A 107 -7.72 -5.71 7.02
C GLU A 107 -8.74 -6.30 6.03
N VAL A 108 -8.38 -7.42 5.38
CA VAL A 108 -9.24 -8.06 4.39
C VAL A 108 -10.45 -8.70 5.06
N ARG A 109 -10.27 -9.36 6.21
CA ARG A 109 -11.35 -10.01 6.95
C ARG A 109 -12.40 -9.00 7.40
N GLU A 110 -12.00 -7.89 8.01
CA GLU A 110 -12.91 -6.85 8.49
C GLU A 110 -13.74 -6.27 7.35
N ARG A 111 -13.07 -5.85 6.27
CA ARG A 111 -13.73 -5.30 5.09
C ARG A 111 -14.69 -6.31 4.46
N ARG A 112 -14.27 -7.58 4.35
CA ARG A 112 -15.05 -8.65 3.73
C ARG A 112 -16.29 -8.99 4.54
N LEU A 113 -16.16 -9.15 5.86
CA LEU A 113 -17.29 -9.43 6.74
C LEU A 113 -18.32 -8.29 6.73
N ALA A 114 -17.86 -7.03 6.82
CA ALA A 114 -18.75 -5.87 6.75
C ALA A 114 -19.51 -5.81 5.40
N GLN A 115 -18.85 -6.17 4.29
CA GLN A 115 -19.51 -6.27 3.00
C GLN A 115 -20.55 -7.39 2.97
N ILE A 116 -20.21 -8.58 3.48
CA ILE A 116 -21.13 -9.73 3.56
C ILE A 116 -22.36 -9.38 4.40
N ASP A 117 -22.19 -8.73 5.55
CA ASP A 117 -23.30 -8.32 6.42
C ASP A 117 -24.25 -7.36 5.71
N LYS A 118 -23.72 -6.34 5.01
CA LYS A 118 -24.52 -5.41 4.22
C LYS A 118 -25.31 -6.12 3.11
N VAL A 119 -24.66 -7.02 2.39
CA VAL A 119 -25.30 -7.80 1.32
C VAL A 119 -26.37 -8.73 1.89
N HIS A 120 -26.08 -9.40 3.00
CA HIS A 120 -27.02 -10.31 3.67
C HIS A 120 -28.28 -9.57 4.14
N ALA A 121 -28.11 -8.41 4.80
CA ALA A 121 -29.22 -7.58 5.24
C ALA A 121 -30.10 -7.11 4.07
N ALA A 122 -29.48 -6.61 3.00
CA ALA A 122 -30.21 -6.12 1.82
C ALA A 122 -30.96 -7.25 1.07
N VAL A 123 -30.36 -8.43 0.94
CA VAL A 123 -30.99 -9.59 0.31
C VAL A 123 -32.18 -10.08 1.14
N ARG A 124 -32.00 -10.26 2.45
CA ARG A 124 -33.08 -10.68 3.35
C ARG A 124 -34.22 -9.69 3.34
N ASP A 125 -33.95 -8.41 3.52
CA ASP A 125 -34.96 -7.36 3.52
C ASP A 125 -35.82 -7.41 2.24
N ARG A 126 -35.17 -7.47 1.08
CA ARG A 126 -35.86 -7.50 -0.22
C ARG A 126 -36.66 -8.79 -0.42
N LEU A 127 -36.06 -9.96 -0.21
CA LEU A 127 -36.69 -11.24 -0.53
C LEU A 127 -37.81 -11.58 0.45
N ILE A 128 -37.62 -11.32 1.75
CA ILE A 128 -38.67 -11.58 2.76
C ILE A 128 -39.89 -10.70 2.48
N LYS A 129 -39.70 -9.42 2.16
CA LYS A 129 -40.82 -8.52 1.78
C LYS A 129 -41.60 -9.07 0.58
N GLU A 130 -40.91 -9.50 -0.47
CA GLU A 130 -41.54 -10.05 -1.67
C GLU A 130 -42.25 -11.39 -1.40
N ILE A 131 -41.62 -12.30 -0.64
CA ILE A 131 -42.22 -13.59 -0.24
C ILE A 131 -43.52 -13.34 0.54
N ASN A 132 -43.48 -12.46 1.55
CA ASN A 132 -44.65 -12.13 2.35
C ASN A 132 -45.76 -11.49 1.51
N HIS A 133 -45.40 -10.60 0.57
CA HIS A 133 -46.35 -9.99 -0.35
C HIS A 133 -47.06 -11.03 -1.22
N LEU A 134 -46.31 -11.94 -1.84
CA LEU A 134 -46.84 -12.99 -2.70
C LEU A 134 -47.70 -14.00 -1.93
N GLN A 135 -47.27 -14.41 -0.73
CA GLN A 135 -48.03 -15.33 0.12
C GLN A 135 -49.36 -14.72 0.58
N HIS A 136 -49.33 -13.46 1.05
CA HIS A 136 -50.55 -12.75 1.42
C HIS A 136 -51.50 -12.60 0.23
N ARG A 137 -50.97 -12.28 -0.96
CA ARG A 137 -51.76 -12.17 -2.18
C ARG A 137 -52.35 -13.52 -2.62
N ALA A 138 -51.60 -14.60 -2.49
CA ALA A 138 -52.08 -15.95 -2.79
C ALA A 138 -53.26 -16.33 -1.90
N GLU A 139 -53.19 -16.04 -0.60
CA GLU A 139 -54.27 -16.33 0.35
C GLU A 139 -55.53 -15.50 0.06
N GLN A 140 -55.38 -14.21 -0.26
CA GLN A 140 -56.50 -13.38 -0.72
C GLN A 140 -57.20 -13.98 -1.95
N LEU A 141 -56.43 -14.43 -2.94
CA LEU A 141 -56.98 -15.03 -4.15
C LEU A 141 -57.68 -16.37 -3.87
N ARG A 142 -57.21 -17.16 -2.89
CA ARG A 142 -57.89 -18.38 -2.45
C ARG A 142 -59.28 -18.07 -1.89
N LEU A 143 -59.39 -17.04 -1.05
CA LEU A 143 -60.67 -16.60 -0.51
C LEU A 143 -61.61 -16.11 -1.62
N ASP A 144 -61.10 -15.37 -2.61
CA ASP A 144 -61.88 -14.93 -3.78
C ASP A 144 -62.40 -16.12 -4.60
N VAL A 145 -61.57 -17.14 -4.84
CA VAL A 145 -61.96 -18.37 -5.54
C VAL A 145 -63.02 -19.15 -4.76
N GLN A 146 -62.86 -19.27 -3.43
CA GLN A 146 -63.88 -19.89 -2.56
C GLN A 146 -65.21 -19.12 -2.58
N ALA A 147 -65.16 -17.80 -2.74
CA ALA A 147 -66.33 -16.94 -2.94
C ALA A 147 -66.89 -16.97 -4.37
N GLY A 148 -66.37 -17.83 -5.26
CA GLY A 148 -66.87 -18.02 -6.63
C GLY A 148 -66.35 -17.00 -7.65
N ARG A 149 -65.35 -16.16 -7.31
CA ARG A 149 -64.72 -15.22 -8.24
C ARG A 149 -63.65 -15.95 -9.06
N GLN A 150 -63.45 -15.53 -10.32
CA GLN A 150 -62.38 -16.05 -11.18
C GLN A 150 -61.28 -14.99 -11.40
N PRO A 151 -60.22 -14.99 -10.57
CA PRO A 151 -59.12 -14.06 -10.72
C PRO A 151 -58.27 -14.34 -11.97
N ARG A 152 -57.65 -13.30 -12.54
CA ARG A 152 -56.76 -13.41 -13.72
C ARG A 152 -55.50 -14.25 -13.47
N VAL A 153 -55.05 -14.35 -12.22
CA VAL A 153 -53.89 -15.13 -11.81
C VAL A 153 -54.37 -16.16 -10.79
N GLN A 154 -53.99 -17.42 -10.97
CA GLN A 154 -54.33 -18.48 -10.04
C GLN A 154 -53.49 -18.38 -8.75
N PRO A 155 -54.08 -18.61 -7.56
CA PRO A 155 -53.35 -18.60 -6.29
C PRO A 155 -52.09 -19.48 -6.29
N GLU A 156 -52.17 -20.65 -6.93
CA GLU A 156 -51.11 -21.66 -7.02
C GLU A 156 -49.86 -21.12 -7.72
N ASN A 157 -50.02 -20.21 -8.69
CA ASN A 157 -48.89 -19.59 -9.38
C ASN A 157 -48.12 -18.62 -8.48
N LEU A 158 -48.84 -17.86 -7.63
CA LEU A 158 -48.20 -16.96 -6.66
C LEU A 158 -47.52 -17.76 -5.54
N GLN A 159 -48.14 -18.84 -5.09
CA GLN A 159 -47.57 -19.77 -4.12
C GLN A 159 -46.24 -20.36 -4.64
N ARG A 160 -46.23 -20.88 -5.87
CA ARG A 160 -45.01 -21.41 -6.51
C ARG A 160 -43.90 -20.37 -6.58
N ARG A 161 -44.24 -19.14 -6.95
CA ARG A 161 -43.26 -18.05 -7.03
C ARG A 161 -42.70 -17.66 -5.65
N ALA A 162 -43.53 -17.71 -4.61
CA ALA A 162 -43.05 -17.51 -3.24
C ALA A 162 -42.09 -18.64 -2.81
N GLU A 163 -42.40 -19.90 -3.13
CA GLU A 163 -41.53 -21.05 -2.86
C GLU A 163 -40.18 -20.95 -3.60
N GLU A 164 -40.19 -20.53 -4.87
CA GLU A 164 -38.96 -20.24 -5.63
C GLU A 164 -38.10 -19.17 -4.97
N LEU A 165 -38.72 -18.09 -4.45
CA LEU A 165 -37.99 -17.05 -3.74
C LEU A 165 -37.46 -17.51 -2.38
N VAL A 166 -38.16 -18.40 -1.67
CA VAL A 166 -37.67 -19.04 -0.44
C VAL A 166 -36.44 -19.87 -0.75
N ALA A 167 -36.48 -20.72 -1.78
CA ALA A 167 -35.33 -21.53 -2.19
C ALA A 167 -34.14 -20.64 -2.58
N ARG A 168 -34.38 -19.55 -3.31
CA ARG A 168 -33.34 -18.58 -3.67
C ARG A 168 -32.74 -17.86 -2.46
N LEU A 169 -33.56 -17.51 -1.47
CA LEU A 169 -33.10 -16.92 -0.23
C LEU A 169 -32.18 -17.90 0.52
N GLN A 170 -32.63 -19.14 0.71
CA GLN A 170 -31.84 -20.20 1.36
C GLN A 170 -30.50 -20.44 0.65
N GLN A 171 -30.52 -20.56 -0.67
CA GLN A 171 -29.30 -20.72 -1.46
C GLN A 171 -28.35 -19.53 -1.26
N ARG A 172 -28.88 -18.31 -1.32
CA ARG A 172 -28.04 -17.11 -1.18
C ARG A 172 -27.48 -16.97 0.24
N GLU A 173 -28.24 -17.35 1.26
CA GLU A 173 -27.76 -17.37 2.63
C GLU A 173 -26.64 -18.40 2.83
N ALA A 174 -26.76 -19.58 2.23
CA ALA A 174 -25.69 -20.58 2.24
C ALA A 174 -24.42 -20.06 1.56
N GLU A 175 -24.53 -19.47 0.36
CA GLU A 175 -23.40 -18.86 -0.35
C GLU A 175 -22.71 -17.76 0.47
N LEU A 176 -23.48 -16.91 1.17
CA LEU A 176 -22.93 -15.85 2.02
C LEU A 176 -22.29 -16.43 3.28
N SER A 177 -22.84 -17.51 3.83
CA SER A 177 -22.25 -18.23 4.96
C SER A 177 -20.89 -18.85 4.58
N ASP A 178 -20.79 -19.46 3.39
CA ASP A 178 -19.52 -19.99 2.88
C ASP A 178 -18.48 -18.88 2.69
N GLN A 179 -18.89 -17.71 2.18
CA GLN A 179 -18.01 -16.55 2.02
C GLN A 179 -17.50 -15.97 3.35
N ARG A 180 -18.11 -16.29 4.49
CA ARG A 180 -17.60 -15.89 5.82
C ARG A 180 -16.41 -16.74 6.26
N GLN A 181 -16.21 -17.91 5.66
CA GLN A 181 -15.03 -18.73 5.90
C GLN A 181 -13.86 -18.09 5.17
N ILE A 182 -13.08 -17.30 5.90
CA ILE A 182 -11.94 -16.55 5.37
C ILE A 182 -10.66 -17.17 5.92
N GLU A 183 -9.81 -17.62 5.00
CA GLU A 183 -8.57 -18.35 5.30
C GLU A 183 -7.36 -17.59 4.76
N SER A 184 -6.29 -17.56 5.55
CA SER A 184 -4.99 -17.05 5.13
C SER A 184 -4.17 -18.20 4.56
N ALA A 185 -3.66 -18.05 3.34
CA ALA A 185 -2.71 -19.00 2.79
C ALA A 185 -1.32 -18.78 3.43
N THR A 186 -0.53 -19.85 3.54
CA THR A 186 0.88 -19.71 3.93
C THR A 186 1.62 -18.86 2.90
N PRO A 187 2.39 -17.83 3.33
CA PRO A 187 3.15 -17.01 2.40
C PRO A 187 4.22 -17.84 1.67
N VAL A 188 4.48 -17.49 0.41
CA VAL A 188 5.43 -18.21 -0.45
C VAL A 188 6.48 -17.25 -0.97
N VAL A 189 7.76 -17.62 -0.88
CA VAL A 189 8.84 -16.84 -1.50
C VAL A 189 8.82 -17.11 -3.01
N VAL A 190 8.62 -16.04 -3.81
CA VAL A 190 8.54 -16.13 -5.27
C VAL A 190 9.83 -15.70 -5.96
N GLY A 191 10.66 -14.91 -5.30
CA GLY A 191 11.93 -14.43 -5.83
C GLY A 191 12.82 -13.82 -4.75
N ALA A 192 14.09 -13.64 -5.09
CA ALA A 192 15.07 -12.99 -4.23
C ALA A 192 16.06 -12.18 -5.08
N ALA A 193 16.54 -11.07 -4.54
CA ALA A 193 17.59 -10.26 -5.12
C ALA A 193 18.60 -9.85 -4.05
N LEU A 194 19.90 -9.99 -4.34
CA LEU A 194 20.94 -9.40 -3.50
C LEU A 194 21.11 -7.94 -3.92
N VAL A 195 20.88 -7.04 -2.98
CA VAL A 195 20.94 -5.60 -3.18
C VAL A 195 22.25 -5.07 -2.63
N ILE A 196 23.04 -4.49 -3.52
CA ILE A 196 24.30 -3.81 -3.24
C ILE A 196 23.99 -2.33 -3.01
N PRO A 197 24.32 -1.75 -1.85
CA PRO A 197 24.15 -0.32 -1.64
C PRO A 197 25.18 0.47 -2.44
N ASN A 198 24.84 1.70 -2.84
CA ASN A 198 25.71 2.58 -3.59
C ASN A 198 27.04 2.86 -2.86
N GLY A 199 27.02 2.99 -1.52
CA GLY A 199 28.24 3.17 -0.74
C GLY A 199 29.26 2.04 -0.95
N LEU A 200 28.81 0.78 -0.98
CA LEU A 200 29.64 -0.38 -1.28
C LEU A 200 30.09 -0.41 -2.75
N ALA A 201 29.19 -0.08 -3.68
CA ALA A 201 29.52 -0.05 -5.11
C ALA A 201 30.59 1.00 -5.43
N ARG A 202 30.53 2.18 -4.81
CA ARG A 202 31.54 3.24 -4.95
C ARG A 202 32.89 2.83 -4.36
N GLN A 203 32.87 2.15 -3.20
CA GLN A 203 34.08 1.57 -2.62
C GLN A 203 34.75 0.56 -3.57
N TRP A 204 33.96 -0.28 -4.25
CA TRP A 204 34.50 -1.22 -5.24
C TRP A 204 35.13 -0.55 -6.46
N ARG A 205 34.65 0.65 -6.83
CA ARG A 205 35.21 1.49 -7.89
C ARG A 205 36.41 2.33 -7.45
N GLY A 206 36.75 2.33 -6.16
CA GLY A 206 37.81 3.18 -5.61
C GLY A 206 37.45 4.66 -5.61
N GLU A 207 36.16 4.99 -5.69
CA GLU A 207 35.69 6.37 -5.54
C GLU A 207 35.82 6.78 -4.07
N PRO A 208 36.43 7.94 -3.76
CA PRO A 208 36.50 8.43 -2.38
C PRO A 208 35.09 8.60 -1.85
N GLY A 209 34.78 7.91 -0.75
CA GLY A 209 33.50 8.09 -0.10
C GLY A 209 33.43 9.48 0.53
N LEU A 210 32.35 10.21 0.27
CA LEU A 210 31.98 11.45 0.96
C LEU A 210 31.62 11.20 2.45
N PHE A 211 32.32 10.29 3.12
CA PHE A 211 32.03 9.88 4.48
C PHE A 211 32.47 10.97 5.46
N SER A 212 31.56 11.90 5.76
CA SER A 212 31.09 12.19 7.13
C SER A 212 30.39 13.54 7.24
N GLN A 213 30.77 14.55 6.45
CA GLN A 213 30.17 15.89 6.54
C GLN A 213 28.88 16.02 5.72
N ASP A 214 28.87 15.64 4.45
CA ASP A 214 27.68 15.81 3.59
C ASP A 214 26.52 14.90 3.98
N ALA A 215 26.81 13.66 4.40
CA ALA A 215 25.78 12.72 4.84
C ALA A 215 25.14 13.15 6.18
N ALA A 216 25.96 13.57 7.16
CA ALA A 216 25.44 14.05 8.44
C ALA A 216 24.69 15.39 8.28
N ALA A 217 25.18 16.29 7.41
CA ALA A 217 24.48 17.51 7.06
C ALA A 217 23.14 17.22 6.36
N ARG A 218 23.10 16.26 5.43
CA ARG A 218 21.86 15.86 4.75
C ARG A 218 20.84 15.24 5.71
N ILE A 219 21.26 14.33 6.58
CA ILE A 219 20.39 13.74 7.61
C ILE A 219 19.85 14.83 8.53
N ARG A 220 20.69 15.79 8.94
CA ARG A 220 20.27 16.94 9.74
C ARG A 220 19.22 17.79 9.00
N VAL A 221 19.46 18.13 7.74
CA VAL A 221 18.53 18.91 6.90
C VAL A 221 17.19 18.18 6.73
N GLU A 222 17.22 16.86 6.46
CA GLU A 222 16.02 16.02 6.34
C GLU A 222 15.22 15.99 7.66
N ALA A 223 15.89 15.85 8.80
CA ALA A 223 15.25 15.86 10.11
C ALA A 223 14.58 17.21 10.45
N ILE A 224 15.28 18.33 10.18
CA ILE A 224 14.73 19.68 10.36
C ILE A 224 13.51 19.90 9.46
N ALA A 225 13.60 19.47 8.20
CA ALA A 225 12.50 19.59 7.25
C ALA A 225 11.27 18.80 7.68
N MET A 226 11.46 17.54 8.11
CA MET A 226 10.38 16.70 8.64
C MET A 226 9.70 17.35 9.83
N GLN A 227 10.47 17.84 10.79
CA GLN A 227 9.94 18.51 11.98
C GLN A 227 9.12 19.76 11.62
N ALA A 228 9.63 20.60 10.72
CA ALA A 228 8.94 21.81 10.28
C ALA A 228 7.59 21.51 9.61
N VAL A 229 7.51 20.44 8.80
CA VAL A 229 6.25 20.03 8.17
C VAL A 229 5.27 19.47 9.19
N MET A 230 5.74 18.62 10.11
CA MET A 230 4.89 18.08 11.19
C MET A 230 4.30 19.21 12.07
N GLU A 231 5.10 20.22 12.41
CA GLU A 231 4.66 21.39 13.18
C GLU A 231 3.66 22.23 12.40
N ALA A 232 3.92 22.51 11.12
CA ALA A 232 3.00 23.27 10.26
C ALA A 232 1.65 22.57 10.09
N GLU A 233 1.64 21.26 9.82
CA GLU A 233 0.40 20.48 9.70
C GLU A 233 -0.38 20.44 11.03
N THR A 234 0.33 20.33 12.16
CA THR A 234 -0.30 20.38 13.49
C THR A 234 -0.91 21.75 13.77
N ALA A 235 -0.23 22.84 13.38
CA ALA A 235 -0.72 24.21 13.55
C ALA A 235 -2.01 24.48 12.74
N LEU A 236 -2.18 23.82 11.60
CA LEU A 236 -3.40 23.82 10.80
C LEU A 236 -4.54 22.96 11.40
N GLY A 237 -4.31 22.35 12.57
CA GLY A 237 -5.27 21.50 13.27
C GLY A 237 -5.36 20.08 12.68
N TYR A 238 -4.38 19.65 11.90
CA TYR A 238 -4.35 18.30 11.34
C TYR A 238 -3.62 17.34 12.27
N VAL A 239 -3.76 16.04 11.99
CA VAL A 239 -3.07 14.97 12.74
C VAL A 239 -2.02 14.32 11.84
N PRO A 240 -0.78 14.84 11.83
CA PRO A 240 0.30 14.27 11.04
C PRO A 240 0.93 13.05 11.71
N ARG A 241 1.33 12.08 10.91
CA ARG A 241 2.05 10.86 11.31
C ARG A 241 3.21 10.62 10.36
N ASP A 242 4.40 10.45 10.92
CA ASP A 242 5.58 9.98 10.20
C ASP A 242 5.40 8.51 9.78
N VAL A 243 5.49 8.28 8.48
CA VAL A 243 5.45 6.96 7.81
C VAL A 243 6.65 6.77 6.87
N SER A 244 7.67 7.62 6.97
CA SER A 244 8.87 7.57 6.12
C SER A 244 9.59 6.21 6.22
N ALA A 245 9.61 5.62 7.41
CA ALA A 245 10.16 4.29 7.67
C ALA A 245 9.40 3.16 6.95
N ASP A 246 8.11 3.35 6.65
CA ASP A 246 7.26 2.37 5.97
C ASP A 246 7.51 2.32 4.46
N LYS A 247 8.26 3.30 3.92
CA LYS A 247 8.65 3.41 2.51
C LYS A 247 7.43 3.33 1.58
N CYS A 248 6.42 4.11 1.93
CA CYS A 248 5.17 4.22 1.19
C CYS A 248 5.29 5.02 -0.11
N GLY A 249 6.38 5.78 -0.28
CA GLY A 249 6.57 6.75 -1.37
C GLY A 249 6.13 8.17 -1.01
N TRP A 250 5.88 8.41 0.28
CA TRP A 250 5.72 9.70 0.95
C TRP A 250 6.18 9.54 2.41
N ASP A 251 6.44 10.66 3.09
CA ASP A 251 7.02 10.66 4.44
C ASP A 251 5.99 10.87 5.55
N ILE A 252 4.98 11.71 5.33
CA ILE A 252 4.00 12.09 6.35
C ILE A 252 2.58 11.84 5.84
N THR A 253 1.80 11.08 6.61
CA THR A 253 0.34 11.01 6.42
C THR A 253 -0.32 11.99 7.37
N SER A 254 -0.98 13.02 6.84
CA SER A 254 -1.64 14.05 7.64
C SER A 254 -3.14 14.04 7.44
N GLN A 255 -3.89 13.80 8.53
CA GLN A 255 -5.34 13.71 8.50
C GLN A 255 -5.99 15.05 8.86
N PRO A 256 -6.72 15.71 7.94
CA PRO A 256 -7.50 16.89 8.26
C PRO A 256 -8.67 16.58 9.20
N PRO A 257 -9.15 17.56 9.99
CA PRO A 257 -10.30 17.40 10.87
C PRO A 257 -11.58 17.16 10.05
N MET A 258 -12.58 16.60 10.72
CA MET A 258 -13.88 16.36 10.12
C MET A 258 -14.55 17.67 9.71
N LEU A 259 -15.01 17.75 8.46
CA LEU A 259 -15.72 18.90 7.90
C LEU A 259 -17.14 18.46 7.54
N ASP A 260 -18.16 19.14 8.10
CA ASP A 260 -19.58 18.84 7.87
C ASP A 260 -19.96 17.36 8.09
N GLY A 261 -19.40 16.73 9.13
CA GLY A 261 -19.66 15.32 9.44
C GLY A 261 -18.98 14.32 8.50
N ARG A 262 -18.11 14.79 7.59
CA ARG A 262 -17.32 13.95 6.69
C ARG A 262 -15.84 14.10 7.00
N LEU A 263 -15.14 12.98 7.07
CA LEU A 263 -13.70 12.97 7.21
C LEU A 263 -13.08 13.21 5.81
N PRO A 264 -12.31 14.29 5.59
CA PRO A 264 -11.62 14.50 4.33
C PRO A 264 -10.55 13.41 4.11
N ASP A 265 -10.13 13.25 2.86
CA ASP A 265 -8.99 12.40 2.55
C ASP A 265 -7.72 12.91 3.26
N ALA A 266 -6.92 11.97 3.77
CA ALA A 266 -5.59 12.29 4.29
C ALA A 266 -4.67 12.84 3.19
N ARG A 267 -3.81 13.78 3.56
CA ARG A 267 -2.70 14.26 2.75
C ARG A 267 -1.54 13.28 2.84
N LEU A 268 -0.99 12.91 1.69
CA LEU A 268 0.21 12.09 1.56
C LEU A 268 1.36 13.06 1.22
N ILE A 269 2.18 13.40 2.20
CA ILE A 269 3.16 14.48 2.09
C ILE A 269 4.56 13.88 1.97
N GLU A 270 5.23 14.16 0.85
CA GLU A 270 6.65 13.90 0.64
C GLU A 270 7.45 15.14 1.04
N VAL A 271 8.47 14.99 1.89
CA VAL A 271 9.24 16.11 2.44
C VAL A 271 10.61 16.17 1.80
N LYS A 272 10.91 17.29 1.15
CA LYS A 272 12.23 17.55 0.54
C LYS A 272 12.90 18.73 1.22
N GLY A 273 13.76 18.42 2.19
CA GLY A 273 14.68 19.36 2.80
C GLY A 273 15.86 19.69 1.88
N ARG A 274 16.19 20.97 1.71
CA ARG A 274 17.36 21.43 0.95
C ARG A 274 18.08 22.56 1.66
N ALA A 275 19.40 22.61 1.54
CA ALA A 275 20.15 23.79 1.97
C ALA A 275 19.73 25.02 1.13
N LYS A 276 19.70 26.21 1.75
CA LYS A 276 19.45 27.47 1.03
C LYS A 276 20.45 27.62 -0.12
N GLY A 277 19.94 27.83 -1.34
CA GLY A 277 20.74 27.93 -2.57
C GLY A 277 20.75 26.68 -3.46
N ALA A 278 20.09 25.59 -3.06
CA ALA A 278 19.86 24.46 -3.96
C ALA A 278 18.96 24.87 -5.15
N ASP A 279 19.24 24.35 -6.35
CA ASP A 279 18.45 24.66 -7.55
C ASP A 279 17.46 23.54 -7.93
N THR A 280 17.63 22.33 -7.40
CA THR A 280 16.84 21.16 -7.80
C THR A 280 16.35 20.30 -6.64
N ILE A 281 15.22 19.64 -6.87
CA ILE A 281 14.65 18.59 -6.03
C ILE A 281 14.54 17.32 -6.87
N THR A 282 14.93 16.18 -6.31
CA THR A 282 14.84 14.88 -6.95
C THR A 282 13.74 14.07 -6.29
N LEU A 283 12.78 13.59 -7.08
CA LEU A 283 11.82 12.58 -6.67
C LEU A 283 12.28 11.19 -7.13
N THR A 284 12.16 10.19 -6.26
CA THR A 284 12.43 8.79 -6.63
C THR A 284 11.37 8.23 -7.57
N LYS A 285 11.62 7.07 -8.17
CA LYS A 285 10.66 6.44 -9.08
C LYS A 285 9.40 6.05 -8.33
N ASN A 286 9.54 5.48 -7.12
CA ASN A 286 8.42 5.16 -6.26
C ASN A 286 7.59 6.40 -5.89
N GLU A 287 8.24 7.50 -5.45
CA GLU A 287 7.58 8.78 -5.16
C GLU A 287 6.81 9.31 -6.38
N CYS A 288 7.42 9.27 -7.58
CA CYS A 288 6.74 9.74 -8.79
C CYS A 288 5.50 8.92 -9.13
N PHE A 289 5.57 7.58 -8.99
CA PHE A 289 4.41 6.73 -9.21
C PHE A 289 3.30 6.98 -8.21
N VAL A 290 3.64 7.17 -6.93
CA VAL A 290 2.64 7.47 -5.90
C VAL A 290 2.04 8.86 -6.12
N ALA A 291 2.87 9.86 -6.40
CA ALA A 291 2.44 11.22 -6.72
C ALA A 291 1.47 11.26 -7.91
N PHE A 292 1.72 10.44 -8.93
CA PHE A 292 0.85 10.33 -10.10
C PHE A 292 -0.46 9.59 -9.77
N ASN A 293 -0.37 8.42 -9.11
CA ASN A 293 -1.52 7.56 -8.83
C ASN A 293 -2.47 8.13 -7.76
N GLN A 294 -1.93 8.90 -6.80
CA GLN A 294 -2.66 9.52 -5.69
C GLN A 294 -2.66 11.04 -5.80
N SER A 295 -2.69 11.58 -7.03
CA SER A 295 -2.47 13.01 -7.32
C SER A 295 -3.37 13.97 -6.54
N ASP A 296 -4.61 13.60 -6.23
CA ASP A 296 -5.52 14.43 -5.44
C ASP A 296 -5.10 14.56 -3.96
N LYS A 297 -4.41 13.54 -3.44
CA LYS A 297 -3.99 13.41 -2.05
C LYS A 297 -2.51 13.73 -1.83
N TYR A 298 -1.69 13.70 -2.89
CA TYR A 298 -0.24 13.83 -2.79
C TYR A 298 0.21 15.28 -2.77
N TRP A 299 1.08 15.60 -1.82
CA TRP A 299 1.68 16.90 -1.61
C TRP A 299 3.20 16.75 -1.54
N LEU A 300 3.91 17.65 -2.23
CA LEU A 300 5.34 17.82 -2.04
C LEU A 300 5.55 19.03 -1.12
N ALA A 301 6.12 18.80 0.06
CA ALA A 301 6.50 19.84 0.99
C ALA A 301 8.00 20.12 0.85
N VAL A 302 8.34 21.35 0.47
CA VAL A 302 9.72 21.79 0.30
C VAL A 302 10.12 22.67 1.47
N VAL A 303 11.25 22.35 2.10
CA VAL A 303 11.78 23.12 3.22
C VAL A 303 13.21 23.54 2.92
N LEU A 304 13.49 24.84 2.99
CA LEU A 304 14.83 25.38 2.82
C LEU A 304 15.46 25.62 4.19
N VAL A 305 16.59 24.98 4.44
CA VAL A 305 17.31 25.02 5.72
C VAL A 305 18.58 25.86 5.54
N GLY A 306 18.73 26.89 6.38
CA GLY A 306 19.93 27.72 6.45
C GLY A 306 21.09 27.03 7.19
N GLU A 307 22.29 27.60 7.10
CA GLU A 307 23.47 27.08 7.82
C GLU A 307 23.34 27.17 9.35
N ASP A 308 22.48 28.07 9.83
CA ASP A 308 22.12 28.29 11.22
C ASP A 308 20.91 27.45 11.68
N ASP A 309 20.56 26.40 10.91
CA ASP A 309 19.36 25.59 11.07
C ASP A 309 18.05 26.40 10.95
N SER A 310 18.09 27.64 10.41
CA SER A 310 16.90 28.44 10.15
C SER A 310 16.02 27.81 9.06
N VAL A 311 14.71 27.75 9.32
CA VAL A 311 13.74 27.16 8.40
C VAL A 311 13.04 28.25 7.58
N ASP A 312 12.97 28.01 6.27
CA ASP A 312 12.17 28.79 5.31
C ASP A 312 11.23 27.82 4.55
N GLY A 313 9.92 28.00 4.75
CA GLY A 313 8.87 27.06 4.38
C GLY A 313 8.08 26.56 5.61
N PRO A 314 7.35 25.43 5.51
CA PRO A 314 7.25 24.55 4.35
C PRO A 314 6.43 25.15 3.19
N TYR A 315 6.90 24.93 1.97
CA TYR A 315 6.23 25.28 0.72
C TYR A 315 5.50 24.05 0.17
N TYR A 316 4.17 24.11 0.07
CA TYR A 316 3.36 22.97 -0.35
C TYR A 316 3.02 23.03 -1.83
N ILE A 317 3.36 21.98 -2.58
CA ILE A 317 3.05 21.84 -4.00
C ILE A 317 2.10 20.67 -4.20
N ARG A 318 0.93 20.95 -4.78
CA ARG A 318 -0.02 19.93 -5.22
C ARG A 318 0.30 19.42 -6.62
N GLN A 319 0.04 18.13 -6.84
CA GLN A 319 0.23 17.48 -8.14
C GLN A 319 1.61 17.82 -8.76
N PRO A 320 2.72 17.53 -8.05
CA PRO A 320 4.07 17.83 -8.52
C PRO A 320 4.45 16.97 -9.74
N VAL A 321 3.76 15.84 -9.94
CA VAL A 321 3.98 14.91 -11.04
C VAL A 321 2.68 14.75 -11.84
N THR A 322 2.70 15.16 -13.11
CA THR A 322 1.53 15.12 -14.01
C THR A 322 1.57 13.97 -15.01
N GLN A 323 2.69 13.24 -15.09
CA GLN A 323 2.93 12.13 -15.99
C GLN A 323 3.70 11.05 -15.24
N ALA A 324 3.31 9.79 -15.45
CA ALA A 324 4.04 8.63 -14.96
C ALA A 324 5.47 8.60 -15.54
N PRO A 325 6.48 8.18 -14.74
CA PRO A 325 7.85 8.03 -15.23
C PRO A 325 7.93 7.16 -16.48
N ASP A 326 8.77 7.53 -17.45
CA ASP A 326 9.01 6.70 -18.63
C ASP A 326 9.76 5.41 -18.24
N TRP A 327 9.77 4.39 -19.12
CA TRP A 327 10.36 3.07 -18.83
C TRP A 327 11.85 3.17 -18.44
N ALA A 328 12.57 4.14 -18.99
CA ALA A 328 13.97 4.42 -18.72
C ALA A 328 14.22 5.49 -17.64
N GLU A 329 13.16 6.12 -17.11
CA GLU A 329 13.28 7.14 -16.06
C GLU A 329 13.48 6.46 -14.69
N ILE A 330 14.50 6.92 -13.97
CA ILE A 330 14.96 6.36 -12.69
C ILE A 330 14.60 7.30 -11.53
N SER A 331 14.56 8.59 -11.80
CA SER A 331 14.19 9.66 -10.88
C SER A 331 13.78 10.87 -11.69
N LYS A 332 13.06 11.79 -11.04
CA LYS A 332 12.62 13.03 -11.65
C LYS A 332 13.24 14.22 -10.93
N ASP A 333 14.14 14.91 -11.62
CA ASP A 333 14.69 16.17 -11.15
C ASP A 333 13.75 17.32 -11.54
N LEU A 334 13.40 18.14 -10.56
CA LEU A 334 12.49 19.25 -10.67
C LEU A 334 13.22 20.53 -10.29
N GLU A 335 13.06 21.59 -11.10
CA GLU A 335 13.63 22.89 -10.81
C GLU A 335 12.92 23.52 -9.61
N LEU A 336 13.67 23.83 -8.55
CA LEU A 336 13.12 24.35 -7.31
C LEU A 336 12.35 25.66 -7.52
N ARG A 337 12.87 26.55 -8.37
CA ARG A 337 12.25 27.86 -8.62
C ARG A 337 10.85 27.74 -9.21
N GLU A 338 10.66 26.81 -10.15
CA GLU A 338 9.35 26.56 -10.75
C GLU A 338 8.38 25.89 -9.77
N LEU A 339 8.88 25.00 -8.89
CA LEU A 339 8.09 24.44 -7.81
C LEU A 339 7.60 25.52 -6.83
N LEU A 340 8.49 26.41 -6.39
CA LEU A 340 8.15 27.47 -5.43
C LEU A 340 7.14 28.48 -6.01
N ARG A 341 7.14 28.73 -7.32
CA ARG A 341 6.11 29.56 -7.97
C ARG A 341 4.71 28.95 -7.92
N ARG A 342 4.62 27.61 -7.87
CA ARG A 342 3.36 26.86 -7.76
C ARG A 342 2.99 26.55 -6.31
N ALA A 343 3.83 26.91 -5.35
CA ALA A 343 3.58 26.58 -3.96
C ALA A 343 2.34 27.33 -3.44
N GLU A 344 1.43 26.58 -2.83
CA GLU A 344 0.33 27.13 -2.07
C GLU A 344 0.88 27.56 -0.70
N ARG A 345 0.81 28.86 -0.39
CA ARG A 345 0.96 29.31 1.00
C ARG A 345 -0.30 28.91 1.74
N GLN A 346 -0.17 27.99 2.69
CA GLN A 346 -1.23 27.76 3.67
C GLN A 346 -1.04 28.84 4.72
N ASP A 347 -1.81 29.93 4.60
CA ASP A 347 -1.83 30.97 5.61
C ASP A 347 -2.30 30.32 6.93
N LEU A 348 -1.44 30.39 7.95
CA LEU A 348 -1.67 29.92 9.31
C LEU A 348 -2.74 30.73 10.03
#